data_AF-A0AAE6JSR8-F1
#
_entry.id   AF-A0AAE6JSR8-F1
#
_cell.length_a   1.000
_cell.length_b   1.000
_cell.length_c   1.000
_cell.angle_alpha   90.00
_cell.angle_beta   90.00
_cell.angle_gamma   90.00
#
_symmetry.space_group_name_H-M   'P 1'
#
loop_
_entity.id
_entity.type
_entity.pdbx_description
1 polymer ?
#
loop_
_entity_poly.entity_id
_entity_poly.type
_entity_poly.pdbx_seq_one_letter_code
_entity_poly.pdbx_strand_id
1 'polypeptide(L)'
;MDKDLASLINAIEKFSVAKNDNDLLAVFPLLPAERQDYHARFDFMFINADDNLFFILTTNLAEWIVEIEDNDIEYNSETYEMLGNLWNLLEFVSDNITQQEKVEVIEQIKEILAKFSHR
;
A
#
# COMPACT_ATOMS: atom_id res chain seq x y z
N MET A 1 9.29 -11.24 -13.31
CA MET A 1 8.49 -10.21 -12.63
C MET A 1 9.37 -8.99 -12.51
N ASP A 2 8.88 -7.83 -12.93
CA ASP A 2 9.55 -6.56 -12.73
C ASP A 2 9.91 -6.38 -11.25
N LYS A 3 11.09 -5.80 -10.98
CA LYS A 3 11.64 -5.72 -9.62
C LYS A 3 10.78 -4.80 -8.75
N ASP A 4 10.22 -3.74 -9.35
CA ASP A 4 9.42 -2.77 -8.63
C ASP A 4 8.03 -3.35 -8.34
N LEU A 5 7.41 -4.00 -9.33
CA LEU A 5 6.18 -4.78 -9.09
C LEU A 5 6.36 -5.85 -8.00
N ALA A 6 7.46 -6.61 -8.03
CA ALA A 6 7.71 -7.62 -7.01
C ALA A 6 7.88 -7.03 -5.60
N SER A 7 8.55 -5.88 -5.52
CA SER A 7 8.78 -5.19 -4.25
C SER A 7 7.50 -4.58 -3.70
N LEU A 8 6.67 -3.98 -4.57
CA LEU A 8 5.34 -3.48 -4.23
C LEU A 8 4.47 -4.60 -3.65
N ILE A 9 4.37 -5.74 -4.34
CA ILE A 9 3.53 -6.86 -3.89
C ILE A 9 3.98 -7.37 -2.53
N ASN A 10 5.29 -7.52 -2.31
CA ASN A 10 5.82 -7.90 -1.00
C ASN A 10 5.48 -6.86 0.11
N ALA A 11 5.52 -5.56 -0.21
CA ALA A 11 5.13 -4.52 0.75
C ALA A 11 3.63 -4.58 1.09
N ILE A 12 2.76 -4.77 0.09
CA ILE A 12 1.31 -4.93 0.28
C ILE A 12 0.99 -6.20 1.06
N GLU A 13 1.66 -7.32 0.76
CA GLU A 13 1.51 -8.57 1.52
C GLU A 13 1.87 -8.35 2.98
N LYS A 14 3.01 -7.69 3.26
CA LYS A 14 3.45 -7.37 4.62
C LYS A 14 2.46 -6.47 5.35
N PHE A 15 1.93 -5.45 4.67
CA PHE A 15 0.90 -4.56 5.18
C PHE A 15 -0.40 -5.32 5.52
N SER A 16 -0.85 -6.23 4.64
CA SER A 16 -2.09 -6.98 4.80
C SER A 16 -2.13 -7.92 6.02
N VAL A 17 -0.96 -8.23 6.59
CA VAL A 17 -0.84 -9.10 7.78
C VAL A 17 -0.45 -8.34 9.04
N ALA A 18 -0.29 -7.01 8.97
CA ALA A 18 0.02 -6.17 10.11
C ALA A 18 -1.13 -6.16 11.12
N LYS A 19 -0.80 -6.26 12.42
CA LYS A 19 -1.80 -6.31 13.50
C LYS A 19 -1.71 -5.14 14.47
N ASN A 20 -0.64 -4.36 14.39
CA ASN A 20 -0.33 -3.25 15.28
C ASN A 20 0.64 -2.29 14.58
N ASP A 21 0.91 -1.16 15.23
CA ASP A 21 1.74 -0.10 14.67
C ASP A 21 3.20 -0.53 14.43
N ASN A 22 3.76 -1.43 15.25
CA ASN A 22 5.11 -1.96 14.99
C ASN A 22 5.16 -2.80 13.71
N ASP A 23 4.10 -3.56 13.42
CA ASP A 23 4.01 -4.31 12.17
C ASP A 23 3.88 -3.35 10.96
N LEU A 24 3.15 -2.23 11.13
CA LEU A 24 3.04 -1.18 10.11
C LEU A 24 4.39 -0.48 9.89
N LEU A 25 5.11 -0.13 10.96
CA LEU A 25 6.46 0.44 10.89
C LEU A 25 7.44 -0.46 10.13
N ALA A 26 7.27 -1.79 10.23
CA ALA A 26 8.09 -2.74 9.50
C ALA A 26 7.81 -2.79 7.99
N VAL A 27 6.77 -2.11 7.49
CA VAL A 27 6.47 -1.98 6.05
C VAL A 27 7.32 -0.87 5.42
N PHE A 28 7.60 0.23 6.13
CA PHE A 28 8.31 1.38 5.56
C PHE A 28 9.68 1.04 4.94
N PRO A 29 10.53 0.19 5.53
CA PRO A 29 11.80 -0.21 4.90
C PRO A 29 11.65 -0.96 3.57
N LEU A 30 10.45 -1.46 3.24
CA LEU A 30 10.14 -2.12 1.97
C LEU A 30 9.74 -1.14 0.87
N LEU A 31 9.39 0.10 1.23
CA LEU A 31 9.03 1.14 0.28
C LEU A 31 10.27 1.67 -0.47
N PRO A 32 10.08 2.32 -1.63
CA PRO A 32 11.12 3.10 -2.29
C PRO A 32 11.80 4.09 -1.34
N ALA A 33 13.08 4.36 -1.56
CA ALA A 33 13.95 5.06 -0.61
C ALA A 33 13.40 6.43 -0.17
N GLU A 34 12.81 7.17 -1.11
CA GLU A 34 12.20 8.48 -0.91
C GLU A 34 10.91 8.45 -0.07
N ARG A 35 10.34 7.26 0.16
CA ARG A 35 9.11 7.04 0.94
C ARG A 35 9.36 6.43 2.33
N GLN A 36 10.60 5.99 2.60
CA GLN A 36 10.94 5.33 3.86
C GLN A 36 10.91 6.30 5.05
N ASP A 37 11.32 7.54 4.82
CA ASP A 37 11.22 8.62 5.81
C ASP A 37 9.85 9.30 5.70
N TYR A 38 8.83 8.68 6.28
CA TYR A 38 7.47 9.20 6.22
C TYR A 38 7.27 10.48 7.04
N HIS A 39 8.08 10.72 8.08
CA HIS A 39 8.04 11.96 8.84
C HIS A 39 8.35 13.16 7.95
N ALA A 40 9.42 13.07 7.13
CA ALA A 40 9.75 14.10 6.17
C ALA A 40 8.60 14.41 5.18
N ARG A 41 7.73 13.43 4.92
CA ARG A 41 6.61 13.54 3.98
C ARG A 41 5.27 13.93 4.61
N PHE A 42 5.03 13.69 5.90
CA PHE A 42 3.69 13.78 6.48
C PHE A 42 3.59 14.58 7.79
N ASP A 43 4.72 14.98 8.40
CA ASP A 43 4.69 15.80 9.63
C ASP A 43 4.07 17.19 9.44
N PHE A 44 3.99 17.69 8.20
CA PHE A 44 3.29 18.95 7.93
C PHE A 44 1.76 18.79 7.90
N MET A 45 1.26 17.55 7.74
CA MET A 45 -0.16 17.23 7.63
C MET A 45 -0.76 16.83 8.98
N PHE A 46 0.04 16.20 9.85
CA PHE A 46 -0.41 15.67 11.15
C PHE A 46 0.30 16.31 12.33
N ILE A 47 -0.39 16.41 13.46
CA ILE A 47 0.25 16.76 14.75
C ILE A 47 1.30 15.70 15.13
N ASN A 48 0.99 14.44 14.82
CA ASN A 48 1.87 13.29 15.00
C ASN A 48 1.62 12.27 13.88
N ALA A 49 2.60 12.06 13.00
CA ALA A 49 2.49 11.12 11.90
C ALA A 49 2.36 9.65 12.39
N ASP A 50 2.93 9.33 13.55
CA ASP A 50 2.89 7.97 14.13
C ASP A 50 1.47 7.51 14.49
N ASP A 51 0.54 8.45 14.71
CA ASP A 51 -0.86 8.12 14.99
C ASP A 51 -1.64 7.79 13.69
N ASN A 52 -1.04 8.02 12.52
CA ASN A 52 -1.68 7.95 11.20
C ASN A 52 -0.99 6.96 10.24
N LEU A 53 -0.18 6.02 10.76
CA LEU A 53 0.64 5.11 9.95
C LEU A 53 -0.16 4.32 8.89
N PHE A 54 -1.38 3.91 9.21
CA PHE A 54 -2.23 3.18 8.26
C PHE A 54 -2.53 4.02 7.02
N PHE A 55 -3.04 5.25 7.22
CA PHE A 55 -3.31 6.20 6.15
C PHE A 55 -2.04 6.51 5.34
N ILE A 56 -0.94 6.80 6.05
CA ILE A 56 0.35 7.11 5.43
C ILE A 56 0.81 5.96 4.52
N LEU A 57 0.73 4.71 5.00
CA LEU A 57 1.10 3.54 4.20
C LEU A 57 0.19 3.36 2.99
N THR A 58 -1.12 3.52 3.14
CA THR A 58 -2.04 3.38 2.01
C THR A 58 -1.80 4.46 0.96
N THR A 59 -1.52 5.70 1.35
CA THR A 59 -1.11 6.77 0.42
C THR A 59 0.18 6.43 -0.30
N ASN A 60 1.24 6.02 0.43
CA ASN A 60 2.52 5.65 -0.18
C ASN A 60 2.39 4.48 -1.17
N LEU A 61 1.60 3.47 -0.83
CA LEU A 61 1.38 2.30 -1.69
C LEU A 61 0.54 2.66 -2.93
N ALA A 62 -0.48 3.50 -2.79
CA ALA A 62 -1.29 3.98 -3.92
C ALA A 62 -0.44 4.78 -4.92
N GLU A 63 0.38 5.71 -4.44
CA GLU A 63 1.30 6.47 -5.29
C GLU A 63 2.30 5.55 -6.02
N TRP A 64 2.83 4.55 -5.33
CA TRP A 64 3.79 3.62 -5.94
C TRP A 64 3.14 2.73 -7.01
N ILE A 65 1.86 2.38 -6.86
CA ILE A 65 1.10 1.70 -7.92
C ILE A 65 1.05 2.56 -9.19
N VAL A 66 0.72 3.85 -9.07
CA VAL A 66 0.66 4.77 -10.22
C VAL A 66 2.01 4.85 -10.92
N GLU A 67 3.11 4.95 -10.16
CA GLU A 67 4.46 4.96 -10.76
C GLU A 67 4.80 3.68 -11.50
N ILE A 68 4.37 2.52 -11.00
CA ILE A 68 4.55 1.23 -11.68
C ILE A 68 3.73 1.19 -12.98
N GLU A 69 2.49 1.70 -12.97
CA GLU A 69 1.64 1.75 -14.16
C GLU A 69 2.13 2.76 -15.21
N ASP A 70 2.75 3.86 -14.79
CA ASP A 70 3.32 4.91 -15.66
C ASP A 70 4.70 4.55 -16.24
N ASN A 71 5.35 3.51 -15.74
CA ASN A 71 6.63 3.04 -16.26
C ASN A 71 6.49 2.44 -17.67
N ASP A 72 7.58 2.43 -18.45
CA ASP A 72 7.63 1.87 -19.82
C ASP A 72 7.53 0.32 -19.89
N ILE A 73 6.94 -0.33 -18.88
CA ILE A 73 6.79 -1.78 -18.78
C ILE A 73 5.34 -2.16 -19.08
N GLU A 74 5.15 -3.00 -20.09
CA GLU A 74 3.83 -3.55 -20.44
C GLU A 74 3.55 -4.80 -19.59
N TYR A 75 2.54 -4.72 -18.72
CA TYR A 75 2.08 -5.85 -17.93
C TYR A 75 0.92 -6.58 -18.62
N ASN A 76 0.59 -7.79 -18.18
CA ASN A 76 -0.59 -8.47 -18.68
C ASN A 76 -1.88 -7.84 -18.10
N SER A 77 -3.04 -8.12 -18.71
CA SER A 77 -4.32 -7.56 -18.28
C SER A 77 -4.67 -7.87 -16.82
N GLU A 78 -4.25 -9.04 -16.32
CA GLU A 78 -4.52 -9.48 -14.95
C GLU A 78 -3.72 -8.65 -13.93
N THR A 79 -2.48 -8.31 -14.25
CA THR A 79 -1.65 -7.45 -13.41
C THR A 79 -2.22 -6.04 -13.36
N TYR A 80 -2.63 -5.47 -14.50
CA TYR A 80 -3.29 -4.16 -14.52
C TYR A 80 -4.62 -4.17 -13.76
N GLU A 81 -5.42 -5.23 -13.87
CA GLU A 81 -6.66 -5.36 -13.09
C GLU A 81 -6.37 -5.40 -11.58
N MET A 82 -5.35 -6.16 -11.16
CA MET A 82 -4.94 -6.21 -9.76
C MET A 82 -4.45 -4.85 -9.25
N LEU A 83 -3.54 -4.20 -9.98
CA LEU A 83 -2.98 -2.89 -9.62
C LEU A 83 -4.08 -1.82 -9.53
N GLY A 84 -4.96 -1.74 -10.53
CA GLY A 84 -6.09 -0.81 -10.54
C GLY A 84 -7.07 -1.05 -9.38
N ASN A 85 -7.34 -2.30 -9.01
CA ASN A 85 -8.19 -2.61 -7.85
C ASN A 85 -7.52 -2.22 -6.52
N LEU A 86 -6.21 -2.47 -6.38
CA LEU A 86 -5.45 -2.06 -5.20
C LEU A 86 -5.40 -0.54 -5.08
N TRP A 87 -5.11 0.17 -6.16
CA TRP A 87 -5.06 1.63 -6.19
C TRP A 87 -6.40 2.24 -5.80
N ASN A 88 -7.50 1.81 -6.44
CA ASN A 88 -8.85 2.28 -6.13
C ASN A 88 -9.23 2.04 -4.66
N LEU A 89 -8.73 0.98 -4.02
CA LEU A 89 -9.00 0.73 -2.61
C LEU A 89 -8.17 1.66 -1.71
N LEU A 90 -6.89 1.82 -2.01
CA LEU A 90 -5.93 2.51 -1.16
C LEU A 90 -6.02 4.03 -1.24
N GLU A 91 -6.32 4.59 -2.42
CA GLU A 91 -6.40 6.04 -2.64
C GLU A 91 -7.50 6.71 -1.80
N PHE A 92 -8.61 6.03 -1.55
CA PHE A 92 -9.76 6.57 -0.82
C PHE A 92 -9.75 6.28 0.69
N VAL A 93 -8.65 5.73 1.22
CA VAL A 93 -8.50 5.55 2.66
C VAL A 93 -8.39 6.93 3.33
N SER A 94 -9.25 7.16 4.33
CA SER A 94 -9.30 8.41 5.08
C SER A 94 -8.26 8.46 6.19
N ASP A 95 -7.80 9.65 6.55
CA ASP A 95 -6.90 9.88 7.70
C ASP A 95 -7.59 9.63 9.05
N ASN A 96 -8.92 9.73 9.09
CA ASN A 96 -9.75 9.42 10.26
C ASN A 96 -10.35 8.00 10.26
N ILE A 97 -9.79 7.08 9.46
CA ILE A 97 -10.28 5.71 9.29
C ILE A 97 -10.41 4.97 10.63
N THR A 98 -11.58 4.36 10.85
CA THR A 98 -11.89 3.58 12.05
C THR A 98 -11.21 2.21 12.03
N GLN A 99 -11.13 1.56 13.19
CA GLN A 99 -10.57 0.20 13.28
C GLN A 99 -11.36 -0.82 12.45
N GLN A 100 -12.68 -0.67 12.35
CA GLN A 100 -13.51 -1.54 11.54
C GLN A 100 -13.22 -1.37 10.04
N GLU A 101 -13.12 -0.12 9.57
CA GLU A 101 -12.76 0.16 8.16
C GLU A 101 -11.35 -0.31 7.83
N LYS A 102 -10.38 -0.20 8.76
CA LYS A 102 -9.03 -0.78 8.57
C LYS A 102 -9.10 -2.28 8.32
N VAL A 103 -9.93 -3.01 9.08
CA VAL A 103 -10.14 -4.45 8.88
C VAL A 103 -10.74 -4.72 7.50
N GLU A 104 -11.76 -3.97 7.09
CA GLU A 104 -12.43 -4.12 5.80
C GLU A 104 -11.48 -3.85 4.61
N VAL A 105 -10.63 -2.84 4.70
CA VAL A 105 -9.59 -2.56 3.70
C VAL A 105 -8.62 -3.74 3.61
N ILE A 106 -8.14 -4.26 4.74
CA ILE A 106 -7.19 -5.36 4.77
C ILE A 106 -7.80 -6.66 4.21
N GLU A 107 -9.08 -6.93 4.48
CA GLU A 107 -9.80 -8.07 3.90
C GLU A 107 -9.92 -7.93 2.38
N GLN A 108 -10.29 -6.75 1.88
CA GLN A 108 -10.36 -6.50 0.44
C GLN A 108 -9.00 -6.64 -0.26
N ILE A 109 -7.90 -6.16 0.36
CA ILE A 109 -6.54 -6.38 -0.17
C ILE A 109 -6.25 -7.88 -0.33
N LYS A 110 -6.57 -8.69 0.68
CA LYS A 110 -6.35 -10.14 0.63
C LYS A 110 -7.17 -10.80 -0.47
N GLU A 111 -8.42 -10.38 -0.65
CA GLU A 111 -9.26 -10.88 -1.73
C GLU A 111 -8.70 -10.54 -3.12
N ILE A 112 -8.16 -9.33 -3.30
CA ILE A 112 -7.53 -8.91 -4.56
C ILE A 112 -6.27 -9.77 -4.83
N LEU A 113 -5.37 -9.90 -3.85
CA LEU A 113 -4.14 -10.69 -3.99
C LEU A 113 -4.41 -12.19 -4.20
N ALA A 114 -5.44 -12.76 -3.55
CA ALA A 114 -5.81 -14.15 -3.70
C ALA A 114 -6.31 -14.48 -5.12
N LYS A 115 -7.04 -13.55 -5.75
CA LYS A 115 -7.49 -13.71 -7.16
C LYS A 115 -6.31 -13.75 -8.13
N PHE A 116 -5.22 -13.04 -7.80
CA PHE A 116 -3.98 -13.03 -8.58
C PHE A 116 -3.11 -14.27 -8.33
N SER A 117 -3.05 -14.77 -7.09
CA SER A 117 -2.16 -15.90 -6.72
C SER A 117 -2.71 -17.29 -7.08
N HIS A 118 -4.01 -17.44 -7.38
CA HIS A 118 -4.69 -18.73 -7.60
C HIS A 118 -5.07 -19.01 -9.06
N ARG A 119 -4.37 -18.40 -10.02
CA ARG A 119 -4.53 -18.68 -11.46
C ARG A 119 -3.18 -18.90 -12.12
#